data_AF-A0A2V5SGI6-F1
#
_entry.id   AF-A0A2V5SGI6-F1
#
_cell.length_a   1.000
_cell.length_b   1.000
_cell.length_c   1.000
_cell.angle_alpha   90.00
_cell.angle_beta   90.00
_cell.angle_gamma   90.00
#
_symmetry.space_group_name_H-M   'P 1'
#
loop_
_entity.id
_entity.type
_entity.pdbx_description
1 polymer ?
#
loop_
_entity_poly.entity_id
_entity_poly.type
_entity_poly.pdbx_seq_one_letter_code
_entity_poly.pdbx_strand_id
1 'polypeptide(L)'
;MLRIPRVIARVQAFQALPDLDRKFDLITAHLICFNNHKSDKLWGPSEWDYFLNDLAGRLTPQGRVWLELNREYDGTYYTPELERFFRERGAQISSYRVTFSSGKLVPAGVALAAF
;
A
#
# COMPACT_ATOMS: atom_id res chain seq x y z
N MET A 1 -6.13 10.40 26.97
CA MET A 1 -5.21 9.82 25.97
C MET A 1 -5.61 8.39 25.70
N LEU A 2 -5.89 8.03 24.45
CA LEU A 2 -6.23 6.64 24.09
C LEU A 2 -4.95 5.80 24.27
N ARG A 3 -4.99 4.73 25.07
CA ARG A 3 -3.83 3.86 25.38
C ARG A 3 -3.50 2.94 24.20
N ILE A 4 -3.33 3.52 23.02
CA ILE A 4 -3.06 2.80 21.78
C ILE A 4 -1.54 2.62 21.67
N PRO A 5 -1.04 1.38 21.50
CA PRO A 5 0.36 1.15 21.20
C PRO A 5 0.79 1.93 19.96
N ARG A 6 1.90 2.67 20.06
CA ARG A 6 2.41 3.53 19.00
C ARG A 6 3.89 3.26 18.75
N VAL A 7 4.23 2.98 17.51
CA VAL A 7 5.60 2.94 17.01
C VAL A 7 5.81 4.14 16.09
N ILE A 8 6.89 4.89 16.29
CA ILE A 8 7.28 6.00 15.42
C ILE A 8 8.37 5.48 14.48
N ALA A 9 8.10 5.53 13.18
CA ALA A 9 9.06 5.13 12.17
C ALA A 9 8.87 5.97 10.89
N ARG A 10 9.95 6.05 10.10
CA ARG A 10 9.91 6.61 8.76
C ARG A 10 9.69 5.48 7.78
N VAL A 11 8.72 5.63 6.88
CA VAL A 11 8.54 4.73 5.74
C VAL A 11 9.44 5.20 4.59
N GLN A 12 10.24 4.29 4.04
CA GLN A 12 11.14 4.55 2.92
C GLN A 12 10.98 3.45 1.86
N ALA A 13 11.27 3.80 0.61
CA ALA A 13 11.25 2.83 -0.50
C ALA A 13 12.18 1.66 -0.18
N PHE A 14 11.73 0.43 -0.50
CA PHE A 14 12.49 -0.81 -0.31
C PHE A 14 12.96 -1.08 1.13
N GLN A 15 12.29 -0.49 2.12
CA GLN A 15 12.55 -0.76 3.53
C GLN A 15 11.31 -1.37 4.19
N ALA A 16 11.51 -2.49 4.90
CA ALA A 16 10.44 -3.12 5.66
C ALA A 16 9.91 -2.19 6.76
N LEU A 17 8.60 -2.25 7.01
CA LEU A 17 7.98 -1.60 8.15
C LEU A 17 8.51 -2.19 9.47
N PRO A 18 8.49 -1.44 10.57
CA PRO A 18 8.82 -1.99 11.88
C PRO A 18 7.98 -3.22 12.19
N ASP A 19 8.58 -4.26 12.75
CA ASP A 19 7.80 -5.39 13.23
C ASP A 19 6.92 -4.97 14.40
N LEU A 20 5.64 -5.33 14.33
CA LEU A 20 4.64 -5.05 15.36
C LEU A 20 4.20 -6.33 16.09
N ASP A 21 4.86 -7.46 15.81
CA ASP A 21 4.68 -8.78 16.43
C ASP A 21 3.23 -9.30 16.38
N ARG A 22 2.51 -8.95 15.31
CA ARG A 22 1.13 -9.40 15.08
C ARG A 22 0.68 -9.21 13.64
N LYS A 23 -0.39 -9.89 13.27
CA LYS A 23 -1.14 -9.67 12.02
C LYS A 23 -2.33 -8.73 12.25
N PHE A 24 -2.85 -8.16 11.17
CA PHE A 24 -3.92 -7.17 11.19
C PHE A 24 -5.09 -7.53 10.28
N ASP A 25 -6.31 -7.34 10.78
CA ASP A 25 -7.54 -7.45 9.96
C ASP A 25 -7.77 -6.19 9.10
N LEU A 26 -7.15 -5.08 9.47
CA LEU A 26 -7.19 -3.83 8.72
C LEU A 26 -5.87 -3.07 8.87
N ILE A 27 -5.27 -2.75 7.73
CA ILE A 27 -4.18 -1.78 7.64
C ILE A 27 -4.73 -0.57 6.88
N THR A 28 -4.69 0.61 7.50
CA THR A 28 -5.12 1.86 6.87
C THR A 28 -4.00 2.90 6.90
N ALA A 29 -3.91 3.69 5.84
CA ALA A 29 -3.03 4.84 5.76
C ALA A 29 -3.71 5.96 4.98
N HIS A 30 -3.55 7.19 5.47
CA HIS A 30 -4.20 8.38 4.94
C HIS A 30 -3.17 9.43 4.58
N LEU A 31 -3.51 10.28 3.59
CA LEU A 31 -2.65 11.36 3.11
C LEU A 31 -1.25 10.86 2.70
N ILE A 32 -1.21 9.69 2.06
CA ILE A 32 0.06 9.07 1.66
C ILE A 32 0.74 9.94 0.61
N CYS A 33 2.00 10.25 0.87
CA CYS A 33 2.80 11.19 0.11
C CYS A 33 3.87 10.52 -0.77
N PHE A 34 3.83 9.19 -0.90
CA PHE A 34 4.82 8.40 -1.66
C PHE A 34 4.81 8.73 -3.18
N ASN A 35 3.82 9.50 -3.63
CA ASN A 35 3.56 9.79 -5.04
C ASN A 35 3.90 11.23 -5.47
N ASN A 36 4.85 11.90 -4.78
CA ASN A 36 5.42 13.25 -5.06
C ASN A 36 4.94 14.43 -4.18
N HIS A 37 4.64 14.22 -2.90
CA HIS A 37 4.45 15.38 -2.03
C HIS A 37 5.79 16.00 -1.59
N LYS A 38 6.24 17.02 -2.34
CA LYS A 38 7.44 17.87 -2.07
C LYS A 38 8.80 17.18 -2.25
N SER A 39 8.89 16.17 -3.12
CA SER A 39 10.13 15.44 -3.38
C SER A 39 10.06 14.67 -4.69
N ASP A 40 11.05 14.84 -5.56
CA ASP A 40 11.21 14.12 -6.84
C ASP A 40 11.36 12.59 -6.70
N LYS A 41 11.37 12.08 -5.46
CA LYS A 41 11.40 10.66 -5.11
C LYS A 41 10.01 10.03 -5.18
N LEU A 42 9.44 10.01 -6.38
CA LEU A 42 8.23 9.27 -6.74
C LEU A 42 8.45 7.77 -6.53
N TRP A 43 7.55 7.13 -5.79
CA TRP A 43 7.49 5.66 -5.80
C TRP A 43 6.82 5.20 -7.09
N GLY A 44 7.52 4.35 -7.84
CA GLY A 44 6.97 3.64 -8.97
C GLY A 44 6.41 2.27 -8.57
N PRO A 45 6.03 1.45 -9.56
CA PRO A 45 5.51 0.11 -9.32
C PRO A 45 6.42 -0.77 -8.45
N SER A 46 7.74 -0.67 -8.58
CA SER A 46 8.68 -1.51 -7.83
C SER A 46 8.71 -1.18 -6.33
N GLU A 47 8.73 0.10 -5.97
CA GLU A 47 8.68 0.55 -4.58
C GLU A 47 7.35 0.16 -3.94
N TRP A 48 6.24 0.36 -4.68
CA TRP A 48 4.92 -0.03 -4.24
C TRP A 48 4.76 -1.55 -4.11
N ASP A 49 5.34 -2.34 -5.01
CA ASP A 49 5.28 -3.80 -4.91
C ASP A 49 5.97 -4.31 -3.65
N TYR A 50 7.17 -3.80 -3.36
CA TYR A 50 7.88 -4.13 -2.12
C TYR A 50 7.02 -3.83 -0.89
N PHE A 51 6.48 -2.61 -0.82
CA PHE A 51 5.65 -2.18 0.29
C PHE A 51 4.38 -3.03 0.42
N LEU A 52 3.68 -3.28 -0.68
CA LEU A 52 2.46 -4.08 -0.70
C LEU A 52 2.72 -5.55 -0.31
N ASN A 53 3.87 -6.13 -0.68
CA ASN A 53 4.26 -7.46 -0.23
C ASN A 53 4.52 -7.51 1.28
N ASP A 54 5.16 -6.48 1.84
CA ASP A 54 5.32 -6.34 3.30
C ASP A 54 3.96 -6.20 4.00
N LEU A 55 3.02 -5.42 3.44
CA LEU A 55 1.65 -5.35 3.96
C LEU A 55 0.95 -6.71 3.90
N ALA A 56 1.02 -7.42 2.79
CA ALA A 56 0.41 -8.75 2.61
C ALA A 56 0.91 -9.73 3.66
N GLY A 57 2.22 -9.71 3.93
CA GLY A 57 2.85 -10.49 4.98
C GLY A 57 2.33 -10.16 6.38
N ARG A 58 1.67 -9.02 6.60
CA ARG A 58 1.17 -8.57 7.92
C ARG A 58 -0.34 -8.70 8.09
N LEU A 59 -1.06 -9.16 7.07
CA LEU A 59 -2.50 -9.34 7.16
C LEU A 59 -2.87 -10.68 7.78
N THR A 60 -4.03 -10.73 8.43
CA THR A 60 -4.74 -12.00 8.68
C THR A 60 -5.31 -12.52 7.35
N PRO A 61 -5.77 -13.78 7.26
CA PRO A 61 -6.44 -14.28 6.05
C PRO A 61 -7.67 -13.46 5.62
N GLN A 62 -8.32 -12.77 6.57
CA GLN A 62 -9.46 -11.88 6.32
C GLN A 62 -9.07 -10.40 6.19
N GLY A 63 -7.76 -10.12 6.24
CA GLY A 63 -7.23 -8.77 6.32
C GLY A 63 -7.49 -7.94 5.08
N ARG A 64 -7.66 -6.63 5.30
CA ARG A 64 -7.92 -5.64 4.25
C ARG A 64 -6.94 -4.50 4.33
N VAL A 65 -6.71 -3.85 3.18
CA VAL A 65 -5.86 -2.67 3.08
C VAL A 65 -6.67 -1.50 2.54
N TRP A 66 -6.49 -0.33 3.16
CA TRP A 66 -7.13 0.93 2.78
C TRP A 66 -6.10 2.04 2.69
N LEU A 67 -5.82 2.51 1.49
CA LEU A 67 -4.81 3.53 1.24
C LEU A 67 -5.48 4.75 0.60
N GLU A 68 -5.24 5.92 1.17
CA GLU A 68 -5.70 7.18 0.62
C GLU A 68 -4.49 8.04 0.25
N LEU A 69 -4.33 8.23 -1.05
CA LEU A 69 -3.22 8.94 -1.66
C LEU A 69 -3.46 10.44 -1.61
N ASN A 70 -2.41 11.21 -1.32
CA ASN A 70 -2.51 12.65 -1.34
C ASN A 70 -2.57 13.17 -2.79
N ARG A 71 -3.20 14.32 -2.98
CA ARG A 71 -3.30 14.95 -4.31
C ARG A 71 -1.97 15.60 -4.67
N GLU A 72 -1.57 15.42 -5.92
CA GLU A 72 -0.41 16.07 -6.52
C GLU A 72 -0.74 17.46 -7.08
N TYR A 73 0.30 18.24 -7.40
CA TYR A 73 0.15 19.60 -7.90
C TYR A 73 -0.60 19.70 -9.23
N ASP A 74 -0.47 18.68 -10.09
CA ASP A 74 -1.22 18.55 -11.34
C ASP A 74 -2.68 18.10 -11.12
N GLY A 75 -3.05 17.85 -9.87
CA GLY A 75 -4.37 17.45 -9.45
C GLY A 75 -4.64 15.96 -9.53
N THR A 76 -3.68 15.14 -9.98
CA THR A 76 -3.76 13.68 -9.98
C THR A 76 -3.37 13.09 -8.62
N TYR A 77 -3.50 11.77 -8.45
CA TYR A 77 -3.12 11.05 -7.22
C TYR A 77 -2.04 9.98 -7.47
N TYR A 78 -1.87 9.60 -8.73
CA TYR A 78 -1.00 8.54 -9.21
C TYR A 78 -0.90 8.65 -10.75
N THR A 79 0.16 8.07 -11.30
CA THR A 79 0.32 7.96 -12.76
C THR A 79 -0.57 6.84 -13.33
N PRO A 80 -0.88 6.85 -14.63
CA PRO A 80 -1.62 5.75 -15.27
C PRO A 80 -0.93 4.38 -15.12
N GLU A 81 0.41 4.36 -15.10
CA GLU A 81 1.19 3.16 -14.85
C GLU A 81 0.93 2.60 -13.45
N LEU A 82 0.92 3.46 -12.44
CA LEU A 82 0.70 3.05 -11.07
C LEU A 82 -0.76 2.64 -10.83
N GLU A 83 -1.73 3.27 -11.51
CA GLU A 83 -3.12 2.82 -11.49
C GLU A 83 -3.24 1.38 -12.01
N ARG A 84 -2.66 1.11 -13.19
CA ARG A 84 -2.65 -0.23 -13.80
C ARG A 84 -2.01 -1.24 -12.85
N PHE A 85 -0.84 -0.91 -12.31
CA PHE A 85 -0.15 -1.75 -11.34
C PHE A 85 -1.05 -2.10 -10.14
N PHE A 86 -1.70 -1.12 -9.50
CA PHE A 86 -2.59 -1.39 -8.38
C PHE A 86 -3.74 -2.32 -8.77
N ARG A 87 -4.35 -2.12 -9.93
CA ARG A 87 -5.43 -2.99 -10.43
C ARG A 87 -4.96 -4.43 -10.68
N GLU A 88 -3.79 -4.60 -11.29
CA GLU A 88 -3.16 -5.91 -11.51
C GLU A 88 -2.85 -6.63 -10.19
N ARG A 89 -2.54 -5.87 -9.13
CA ARG A 89 -2.35 -6.37 -7.76
C ARG A 89 -3.66 -6.67 -7.02
N GLY A 90 -4.81 -6.53 -7.69
CA GLY A 90 -6.13 -6.83 -7.14
C GLY A 90 -6.81 -5.65 -6.43
N ALA A 91 -6.33 -4.42 -6.60
CA ALA A 91 -6.93 -3.25 -5.98
C ALA A 91 -8.26 -2.85 -6.62
N GLN A 92 -9.18 -2.38 -5.79
CA GLN A 92 -10.28 -1.53 -6.21
C GLN A 92 -9.86 -0.07 -6.02
N ILE A 93 -10.06 0.73 -7.06
CA ILE A 93 -9.62 2.13 -7.07
C ILE A 93 -10.84 3.03 -7.25
N SER A 94 -10.98 4.02 -6.37
CA SER A 94 -12.01 5.06 -6.43
C SER A 94 -11.39 6.41 -6.09
N SER A 95 -11.18 7.25 -7.11
CA SER A 95 -10.47 8.52 -6.98
C SER A 95 -9.12 8.35 -6.27
N TYR A 96 -8.91 8.99 -5.13
CA TYR A 96 -7.67 8.93 -4.34
C TYR A 96 -7.49 7.65 -3.51
N ARG A 97 -8.48 6.76 -3.52
CA ARG A 97 -8.52 5.57 -2.66
C ARG A 97 -8.15 4.31 -3.42
N VAL A 98 -7.22 3.56 -2.84
CA VAL A 98 -6.78 2.23 -3.29
C VAL A 98 -7.08 1.24 -2.16
N THR A 99 -7.98 0.28 -2.42
CA THR A 99 -8.37 -0.73 -1.43
C THR A 99 -8.09 -2.14 -1.91
N PHE A 100 -7.71 -3.01 -0.97
CA PHE A 100 -7.59 -4.45 -1.21
C PHE A 100 -8.52 -5.19 -0.24
N SER A 101 -9.48 -5.92 -0.80
CA SER A 101 -10.37 -6.80 -0.04
C SER A 101 -9.64 -8.05 0.45
N SER A 102 -10.26 -8.76 1.38
CA SER A 102 -9.78 -10.03 1.92
C SER A 102 -9.30 -10.97 0.81
N GLY A 103 -8.05 -11.44 0.91
CA GLY A 103 -7.45 -12.37 -0.05
C GLY A 103 -7.23 -11.80 -1.46
N LYS A 104 -7.42 -10.49 -1.68
CA LYS A 104 -7.20 -9.85 -2.99
C LYS A 104 -5.82 -9.24 -3.16
N LEU A 105 -5.13 -8.88 -2.06
CA LEU A 105 -3.74 -8.49 -2.13
C LEU A 105 -2.88 -9.74 -2.35
N VAL A 106 -2.62 -10.06 -3.61
CA VAL A 106 -1.82 -11.22 -4.02
C VAL A 106 -0.35 -10.90 -3.77
N PRO A 107 0.48 -11.73 -3.12
CA PRO A 107 1.93 -11.50 -3.08
C PRO A 107 2.57 -11.66 -4.47
N ALA A 108 3.60 -10.87 -4.79
CA ALA A 108 4.35 -11.08 -6.03
C ALA A 108 5.00 -12.47 -6.01
N GLY A 109 4.79 -13.27 -7.07
CA GLY A 109 5.28 -14.65 -7.19
C GLY A 109 4.22 -15.76 -7.13
N VAL A 110 2.95 -15.46 -6.80
CA VAL A 110 1.85 -16.46 -6.82
C VAL A 110 1.05 -16.43 -8.15
N ALA A 111 1.28 -15.43 -9.00
CA ALA A 111 0.55 -15.26 -10.27
C ALA A 111 0.92 -16.27 -11.39
N LEU A 112 1.85 -17.20 -11.16
CA LEU A 112 2.30 -18.17 -12.18
C LEU A 112 1.74 -19.60 -12.01
N ALA A 113 0.80 -19.83 -11.09
CA ALA A 113 0.27 -21.18 -10.83
C ALA A 113 -1.19 -21.41 -11.25
N ALA A 114 -1.73 -20.60 -12.16
CA ALA A 114 -3.07 -20.80 -12.72
C ALA A 114 -3.03 -20.80 -14.25
N PHE A 115 -2.51 -21.89 -14.83
CA PHE A 115 -2.82 -22.38 -16.17
C PHE A 115 -2.98 -23.90 -16.12
#